data_AF-A0A661W3B5-F1
#
_entry.id   AF-A0A661W3B5-F1
#
_cell.length_a   1.000
_cell.length_b   1.000
_cell.length_c   1.000
_cell.angle_alpha   90.00
_cell.angle_beta   90.00
_cell.angle_gamma   90.00
#
_symmetry.space_group_name_H-M   'P 1'
#
loop_
_entity.id
_entity.type
_entity.pdbx_description
1 polymer ?
#
loop_
_entity_poly.entity_id
_entity_poly.type
_entity_poly.pdbx_seq_one_letter_code
_entity_poly.pdbx_strand_id
1 'polypeptide(L)'
;MAAVLLSSVSATYPQAPTGNCRYFVETGHYVCDEFLKFYETRGGLEIFGYPLTEAFDDPIHGLLVQYFQRARMEWHPHNPEPYKVQLGLLVDELGYRFPPARPEQIPAFNSSLHHYFPETNHVVSYAFLNYFREKGGLDIFGYPRSEFMYENGYIVQYFQRARMEWHPEVISGPQMRLTNLGEIYIERFGLPGDYDKPLPPPRSGAPYAVAQESTATALYVSASVRYVITGRQGIQTVFVYVTDQQHQPVQGAAVRMTVHYQSGDQRYEFEPTNASGFTRRSFDIAMSSPGRKVVIDVTVTYGNLTATTQTFFLPWW
;
A
#
# COMPACT_ATOMS: atom_id res chain seq x y z
N MET A 1 53.73 24.79 -16.17
CA MET A 1 52.78 23.67 -16.31
C MET A 1 52.19 23.38 -14.95
N ALA A 2 50.87 23.41 -14.79
CA ALA A 2 50.17 22.85 -13.64
C ALA A 2 48.79 22.39 -14.13
N ALA A 3 48.64 21.09 -14.33
CA ALA A 3 47.38 20.47 -14.70
C ALA A 3 46.61 20.10 -13.42
N VAL A 4 45.43 20.69 -13.24
CA VAL A 4 44.50 20.33 -12.16
C VAL A 4 43.77 19.06 -12.59
N LEU A 5 43.99 17.97 -11.88
CA LEU A 5 43.25 16.72 -12.03
C LEU A 5 41.92 16.86 -11.29
N LEU A 6 40.83 17.00 -12.05
CA LEU A 6 39.48 16.85 -11.53
C LEU A 6 39.18 15.36 -11.36
N SER A 7 39.29 14.87 -10.13
CA SER A 7 38.79 13.55 -9.73
C SER A 7 37.26 13.57 -9.77
N SER A 8 36.67 12.95 -10.79
CA SER A 8 35.25 12.66 -10.86
C SER A 8 34.90 11.62 -9.80
N VAL A 9 34.16 12.02 -8.78
CA VAL A 9 33.48 11.09 -7.87
C VAL A 9 32.36 10.44 -8.67
N SER A 10 32.58 9.22 -9.16
CA SER A 10 31.49 8.41 -9.70
C SER A 10 30.53 8.12 -8.56
N ALA A 11 29.32 8.67 -8.62
CA ALA A 11 28.24 8.25 -7.74
C ALA A 11 27.96 6.76 -8.01
N THR A 12 28.33 5.90 -7.06
CA THR A 12 27.91 4.50 -7.05
C THR A 12 26.40 4.50 -6.83
N TYR A 13 25.64 4.40 -7.93
CA TYR A 13 24.20 4.19 -7.84
C TYR A 13 23.96 2.88 -7.06
N PRO A 14 23.12 2.87 -6.00
CA PRO A 14 22.73 1.63 -5.34
C PRO A 14 22.28 0.61 -6.40
N GLN A 15 22.97 -0.53 -6.44
CA GLN A 15 22.67 -1.60 -7.38
C GLN A 15 21.34 -2.25 -7.00
N ALA A 16 20.61 -2.75 -8.01
CA ALA A 16 19.43 -3.57 -7.77
C ALA A 16 19.80 -4.75 -6.85
N PRO A 17 18.96 -5.09 -5.85
CA PRO A 17 19.31 -6.11 -4.87
C PRO A 17 19.51 -7.49 -5.53
N THR A 18 20.49 -8.26 -5.05
CA THR A 18 20.77 -9.62 -5.50
C THR A 18 20.06 -10.63 -4.58
N GLY A 19 18.78 -10.91 -4.85
CA GLY A 19 17.94 -11.82 -4.06
C GLY A 19 16.62 -12.15 -4.80
N ASN A 20 15.73 -12.93 -4.19
CA ASN A 20 14.38 -13.10 -4.76
C ASN A 20 13.58 -11.83 -4.48
N CYS A 21 13.62 -10.88 -5.41
CA CYS A 21 13.08 -9.55 -5.22
C CYS A 21 11.98 -9.22 -6.21
N ARG A 22 10.96 -8.53 -5.71
CA ARG A 22 9.92 -7.91 -6.51
C ARG A 22 10.06 -6.40 -6.46
N TYR A 23 10.17 -5.79 -7.63
CA TYR A 23 10.11 -4.34 -7.78
C TYR A 23 8.66 -3.86 -7.82
N PHE A 24 8.32 -2.89 -6.97
CA PHE A 24 7.04 -2.20 -6.95
C PHE A 24 7.20 -0.86 -7.64
N VAL A 25 6.75 -0.81 -8.88
CA VAL A 25 6.94 0.35 -9.76
C VAL A 25 6.08 1.56 -9.35
N GLU A 26 5.04 1.32 -8.55
CA GLU A 26 4.19 2.35 -7.95
C GLU A 26 4.98 3.27 -7.01
N THR A 27 5.90 2.70 -6.24
CA THR A 27 6.71 3.46 -5.27
C THR A 27 8.20 3.48 -5.63
N GLY A 28 8.62 2.59 -6.51
CA GLY A 28 10.01 2.41 -6.94
C GLY A 28 10.87 1.69 -5.90
N HIS A 29 10.27 0.80 -5.12
CA HIS A 29 10.97 0.05 -4.07
C HIS A 29 10.96 -1.45 -4.33
N TYR A 30 11.97 -2.15 -3.80
CA TYR A 30 12.01 -3.61 -3.82
C TYR A 30 11.52 -4.20 -2.51
N VAL A 31 10.83 -5.33 -2.60
CA VAL A 31 10.62 -6.24 -1.46
C VAL A 31 11.29 -7.55 -1.82
N CYS A 32 12.15 -8.04 -0.94
CA CYS A 32 12.98 -9.21 -1.19
C CYS A 32 12.74 -10.32 -0.17
N ASP A 33 13.06 -11.53 -0.60
CA ASP A 33 13.26 -12.72 0.25
C ASP A 33 12.11 -12.97 1.24
N GLU A 34 12.38 -13.03 2.55
CA GLU A 34 11.38 -13.38 3.56
C GLU A 34 10.31 -12.30 3.72
N PHE A 35 10.63 -11.02 3.50
CA PHE A 35 9.61 -9.96 3.47
C PHE A 35 8.70 -10.10 2.25
N LEU A 36 9.24 -10.50 1.09
CA LEU A 36 8.42 -10.72 -0.10
C LEU A 36 7.48 -11.92 0.10
N LYS A 37 8.02 -13.02 0.62
CA LYS A 37 7.23 -14.21 0.95
C LYS A 37 6.13 -13.90 1.97
N PHE A 38 6.45 -13.16 3.03
CA PHE A 38 5.45 -12.74 4.01
C PHE A 38 4.39 -11.83 3.37
N TYR A 39 4.80 -10.84 2.59
CA TYR A 39 3.91 -9.95 1.85
C TYR A 39 2.91 -10.73 1.00
N GLU A 40 3.39 -11.65 0.17
CA GLU A 40 2.55 -12.40 -0.79
C GLU A 40 1.62 -13.40 -0.10
N THR A 41 2.04 -13.99 1.02
CA THR A 41 1.26 -15.05 1.68
C THR A 41 0.32 -14.55 2.79
N ARG A 42 0.56 -13.35 3.34
CA ARG A 42 -0.15 -12.88 4.53
C ARG A 42 -1.10 -11.72 4.31
N GLY A 43 -1.13 -11.10 3.13
CA GLY A 43 -2.15 -10.08 2.84
C GLY A 43 -1.86 -9.11 1.71
N GLY A 44 -0.63 -9.07 1.21
CA GLY A 44 -0.22 -8.28 0.06
C GLY A 44 -0.68 -6.82 0.14
N LEU A 45 -1.21 -6.33 -0.98
CA LEU A 45 -1.62 -4.94 -1.13
C LEU A 45 -2.77 -4.54 -0.19
N GLU A 46 -3.71 -5.46 0.07
CA GLU A 46 -4.87 -5.19 0.94
C GLU A 46 -4.43 -4.83 2.35
N ILE A 47 -3.52 -5.63 2.92
CA ILE A 47 -3.09 -5.51 4.32
C ILE A 47 -1.93 -4.54 4.49
N PHE A 48 -0.90 -4.65 3.64
CA PHE A 48 0.35 -3.92 3.85
C PHE A 48 0.44 -2.64 3.01
N GLY A 49 -0.25 -2.59 1.86
CA GLY A 49 -0.07 -1.53 0.89
C GLY A 49 1.27 -1.62 0.17
N TYR A 50 1.65 -0.59 -0.59
CA TYR A 50 2.94 -0.60 -1.29
C TYR A 50 4.14 -0.41 -0.34
N PRO A 51 5.33 -0.93 -0.67
CA PRO A 51 6.55 -0.61 0.07
C PRO A 51 6.87 0.88 -0.05
N LEU A 52 7.31 1.49 1.06
CA LEU A 52 7.72 2.89 1.16
C LEU A 52 9.24 3.04 1.28
N THR A 53 9.94 1.96 1.58
CA THR A 53 11.39 1.94 1.74
C THR A 53 11.97 0.67 1.14
N GLU A 54 13.28 0.64 0.96
CA GLU A 54 14.03 -0.62 0.94
C GLU A 54 14.06 -1.27 2.34
N ALA A 55 14.48 -2.53 2.42
CA ALA A 55 14.78 -3.14 3.72
C ALA A 55 16.10 -2.58 4.27
N PHE A 56 16.14 -2.23 5.56
CA PHE A 56 17.33 -1.65 6.20
C PHE A 56 17.45 -2.03 7.68
N ASP A 57 18.68 -2.02 8.19
CA ASP A 57 18.95 -2.20 9.62
C ASP A 57 18.51 -0.95 10.39
N ASP A 58 17.41 -1.07 11.12
CA ASP A 58 16.86 0.03 11.91
C ASP A 58 17.69 0.24 13.19
N PRO A 59 18.38 1.38 13.34
CA PRO A 59 19.19 1.65 14.53
C PRO A 59 18.35 1.86 15.80
N ILE A 60 17.06 2.18 15.67
CA ILE A 60 16.16 2.37 16.82
C ILE A 60 15.74 1.02 17.39
N HIS A 61 15.39 0.07 16.53
CA HIS A 61 14.86 -1.23 16.92
C HIS A 61 15.93 -2.34 16.97
N GLY A 62 17.06 -2.15 16.30
CA GLY A 62 18.13 -3.15 16.17
C GLY A 62 17.73 -4.36 15.32
N LEU A 63 16.81 -4.16 14.37
CA LEU A 63 16.24 -5.19 13.50
C LEU A 63 16.33 -4.77 12.04
N LEU A 64 16.43 -5.73 11.12
CA LEU A 64 16.16 -5.48 9.72
C LEU A 64 14.66 -5.23 9.57
N VAL A 65 14.29 -4.07 9.03
CA VAL A 65 12.89 -3.66 8.84
C VAL A 65 12.63 -3.18 7.43
N GLN A 66 11.37 -3.17 7.04
CA GLN A 66 10.92 -2.47 5.84
C GLN A 66 9.55 -1.84 6.10
N TYR A 67 9.39 -0.57 5.69
CA TYR A 67 8.13 0.14 5.82
C TYR A 67 7.29 -0.02 4.56
N PHE A 68 5.99 -0.20 4.78
CA PHE A 68 4.93 -0.23 3.78
C PHE A 68 3.89 0.83 4.14
N GLN A 69 2.95 1.12 3.25
CA GLN A 69 1.94 2.15 3.50
C GLN A 69 1.19 1.94 4.82
N ARG A 70 0.89 0.69 5.18
CA ARG A 70 0.03 0.36 6.35
C ARG A 70 0.76 -0.31 7.50
N ALA A 71 2.00 -0.75 7.30
CA ALA A 71 2.70 -1.59 8.27
C ALA A 71 4.23 -1.42 8.19
N ARG A 72 4.92 -1.87 9.22
CA ARG A 72 6.36 -2.12 9.21
C ARG A 72 6.59 -3.62 9.40
N MET A 73 7.31 -4.26 8.47
CA MET A 73 7.77 -5.64 8.65
C MET A 73 9.11 -5.64 9.37
N GLU A 74 9.30 -6.62 10.25
CA GLU A 74 10.48 -6.79 11.10
C GLU A 74 10.99 -8.21 10.98
N TRP A 75 12.31 -8.35 10.82
CA TRP A 75 12.97 -9.64 10.71
C TRP A 75 13.53 -10.09 12.07
N HIS A 76 13.09 -11.27 12.50
CA HIS A 76 13.39 -11.93 13.75
C HIS A 76 14.01 -13.31 13.48
N PRO A 77 15.30 -13.41 13.10
CA PRO A 77 15.90 -14.65 12.60
C PRO A 77 15.93 -15.80 13.61
N HIS A 78 15.92 -15.46 14.91
CA HIS A 78 15.98 -16.40 16.01
C HIS A 78 14.60 -16.95 16.43
N ASN A 79 13.51 -16.41 15.87
CA ASN A 79 12.17 -16.94 16.13
C ASN A 79 11.96 -18.26 15.35
N PRO A 80 11.13 -19.17 15.87
CA PRO A 80 10.72 -20.34 15.10
C PRO A 80 9.84 -19.90 13.92
N GLU A 81 9.84 -20.70 12.85
CA GLU A 81 8.84 -20.56 11.78
C GLU A 81 7.41 -20.73 12.37
N PRO A 82 6.40 -19.99 11.87
CA PRO A 82 6.46 -18.99 10.81
C PRO A 82 6.72 -17.55 11.31
N TYR A 83 7.22 -17.36 12.54
CA TYR A 83 7.26 -16.08 13.24
C TYR A 83 8.57 -15.29 13.06
N LYS A 84 9.34 -15.61 12.01
CA LYS A 84 10.55 -14.85 11.69
C LYS A 84 10.28 -13.50 11.05
N VAL A 85 9.13 -13.32 10.42
CA VAL A 85 8.64 -12.00 10.04
C VAL A 85 7.47 -11.65 10.94
N GLN A 86 7.56 -10.51 11.60
CA GLN A 86 6.49 -9.95 12.43
C GLN A 86 6.25 -8.50 12.01
N LEU A 87 5.14 -7.93 12.48
CA LEU A 87 4.80 -6.53 12.21
C LEU A 87 5.04 -5.67 13.45
N GLY A 88 5.59 -4.48 13.21
CA GLY A 88 5.81 -3.46 14.22
C GLY A 88 4.49 -2.95 14.82
N LEU A 89 4.53 -2.57 16.09
CA LEU A 89 3.34 -2.15 16.86
C LEU A 89 3.06 -0.66 16.63
N LEU A 90 2.83 -0.28 15.36
CA LEU A 90 2.80 1.12 14.94
C LEU A 90 1.77 1.97 15.71
N VAL A 91 0.63 1.42 16.12
CA VAL A 91 -0.35 2.14 16.94
C VAL A 91 0.20 2.46 18.32
N ASP A 92 0.94 1.52 18.91
CA ASP A 92 1.53 1.68 20.23
C ASP A 92 2.66 2.72 20.22
N GLU A 93 3.50 2.68 19.18
CA GLU A 93 4.61 3.61 18.96
C GLU A 93 4.16 5.02 18.58
N LEU A 94 3.07 5.15 17.83
CA LEU A 94 2.40 6.43 17.58
C LEU A 94 1.75 7.02 18.83
N GLY A 95 1.71 6.27 19.93
CA GLY A 95 1.24 6.76 21.23
C GLY A 95 -0.28 6.85 21.32
N TYR A 96 -1.03 6.14 20.47
CA TYR A 96 -2.47 6.04 20.64
C TYR A 96 -2.78 5.24 21.92
N ARG A 97 -3.65 5.80 22.77
CA ARG A 97 -4.03 5.21 24.06
C ARG A 97 -5.52 5.41 24.26
N PHE A 98 -6.20 4.35 24.67
CA PHE A 98 -7.64 4.35 24.91
C PHE A 98 -7.96 3.64 26.23
N PRO A 99 -9.04 4.02 26.92
CA PRO A 99 -9.48 3.30 28.10
C PRO A 99 -9.96 1.89 27.74
N PRO A 100 -9.85 0.91 28.67
CA PRO A 100 -10.37 -0.43 28.47
C PRO A 100 -11.89 -0.43 28.28
N ALA A 101 -12.43 -1.54 27.78
CA ALA A 101 -13.85 -1.80 27.69
C ALA A 101 -14.52 -1.61 29.06
N ARG A 102 -15.64 -0.90 29.08
CA ARG A 102 -16.48 -0.79 30.28
C ARG A 102 -17.17 -2.13 30.54
N PRO A 103 -17.56 -2.44 31.79
CA PRO A 103 -18.25 -3.69 32.12
C PRO A 103 -19.48 -3.98 31.23
N GLU A 104 -20.21 -2.94 30.82
CA GLU A 104 -21.41 -3.08 29.98
C GLU A 104 -21.09 -3.41 28.52
N GLN A 105 -19.85 -3.19 28.08
CA GLN A 105 -19.37 -3.50 26.73
C GLN A 105 -18.81 -4.93 26.65
N ILE A 106 -18.45 -5.53 27.79
CA ILE A 106 -17.87 -6.87 27.85
C ILE A 106 -18.99 -7.92 27.69
N PRO A 107 -18.94 -8.76 26.63
CA PRO A 107 -19.92 -9.83 26.47
C PRO A 107 -19.75 -10.88 27.58
N ALA A 108 -20.86 -11.50 28.00
CA ALA A 108 -20.82 -12.59 28.99
C ALA A 108 -19.98 -13.79 28.53
N PHE A 109 -19.87 -14.00 27.22
CA PHE A 109 -19.03 -15.01 26.59
C PHE A 109 -18.63 -14.58 25.17
N ASN A 110 -17.47 -15.06 24.71
CA ASN A 110 -17.03 -14.87 23.33
C ASN A 110 -17.94 -15.66 22.38
N SER A 111 -18.30 -15.03 21.26
CA SER A 111 -19.24 -15.57 20.27
C SER A 111 -18.76 -15.29 18.85
N SER A 112 -19.59 -15.64 17.85
CA SER A 112 -19.34 -15.24 16.47
C SER A 112 -19.34 -13.72 16.28
N LEU A 113 -20.09 -12.97 17.10
CA LEU A 113 -20.28 -11.53 16.95
C LEU A 113 -19.41 -10.68 17.87
N HIS A 114 -18.92 -11.22 18.98
CA HIS A 114 -18.13 -10.49 19.97
C HIS A 114 -16.97 -11.33 20.47
N HIS A 115 -15.81 -10.71 20.66
CA HIS A 115 -14.65 -11.34 21.28
C HIS A 115 -13.99 -10.34 22.23
N TYR A 116 -14.01 -10.66 23.53
CA TYR A 116 -13.27 -9.96 24.57
C TYR A 116 -11.86 -10.53 24.72
N PHE A 117 -10.87 -9.64 24.64
CA PHE A 117 -9.45 -9.94 24.79
C PHE A 117 -8.99 -9.50 26.19
N PRO A 118 -8.88 -10.41 27.17
CA PRO A 118 -8.48 -10.07 28.54
C PRO A 118 -7.06 -9.51 28.62
N GLU A 119 -6.19 -9.79 27.64
CA GLU A 119 -4.81 -9.31 27.60
C GLU A 119 -4.71 -7.79 27.47
N THR A 120 -5.68 -7.16 26.80
CA THR A 120 -5.74 -5.70 26.64
C THR A 120 -7.02 -5.09 27.19
N ASN A 121 -7.94 -5.90 27.72
CA ASN A 121 -9.25 -5.51 28.21
C ASN A 121 -10.11 -4.78 27.16
N HIS A 122 -10.11 -5.26 25.92
CA HIS A 122 -10.88 -4.68 24.82
C HIS A 122 -11.74 -5.72 24.10
N VAL A 123 -12.81 -5.25 23.44
CA VAL A 123 -13.73 -6.11 22.69
C VAL A 123 -13.67 -5.79 21.20
N VAL A 124 -13.59 -6.83 20.38
CA VAL A 124 -13.75 -6.72 18.93
C VAL A 124 -15.11 -7.29 18.55
N SER A 125 -15.88 -6.57 17.75
CA SER A 125 -17.27 -6.93 17.44
C SER A 125 -17.60 -6.85 15.95
N TYR A 126 -18.60 -7.61 15.52
CA TYR A 126 -19.25 -7.54 14.20
C TYR A 126 -18.26 -7.59 13.01
N ALA A 127 -18.35 -6.63 12.08
CA ALA A 127 -17.52 -6.56 10.88
C ALA A 127 -16.02 -6.51 11.20
N PHE A 128 -15.62 -5.81 12.27
CA PHE A 128 -14.24 -5.77 12.72
C PHE A 128 -13.75 -7.15 13.15
N LEU A 129 -14.57 -7.91 13.88
CA LEU A 129 -14.21 -9.25 14.33
C LEU A 129 -14.13 -10.25 13.17
N ASN A 130 -15.03 -10.13 12.20
CA ASN A 130 -14.99 -10.94 10.98
C ASN A 130 -13.71 -10.66 10.19
N TYR A 131 -13.42 -9.38 9.92
CA TYR A 131 -12.22 -8.97 9.19
C TYR A 131 -10.95 -9.39 9.92
N PHE A 132 -10.89 -9.19 11.24
CA PHE A 132 -9.79 -9.63 12.10
C PHE A 132 -9.52 -11.14 11.93
N ARG A 133 -10.56 -11.99 12.05
CA ARG A 133 -10.41 -13.44 11.93
C ARG A 133 -10.01 -13.88 10.52
N GLU A 134 -10.61 -13.27 9.50
CA GLU A 134 -10.36 -13.64 8.09
C GLU A 134 -8.96 -13.25 7.62
N LYS A 135 -8.45 -12.10 8.08
CA LYS A 135 -7.24 -11.49 7.52
C LYS A 135 -5.99 -11.69 8.37
N GLY A 136 -6.00 -12.67 9.28
CA GLY A 136 -4.79 -13.15 9.98
C GLY A 136 -4.73 -12.83 11.48
N GLY A 137 -5.76 -12.23 12.05
CA GLY A 137 -5.94 -12.12 13.50
C GLY A 137 -4.78 -11.47 14.23
N LEU A 138 -4.33 -12.10 15.31
CA LEU A 138 -3.26 -11.57 16.16
C LEU A 138 -1.93 -11.42 15.41
N ASP A 139 -1.62 -12.30 14.46
CA ASP A 139 -0.36 -12.24 13.71
C ASP A 139 -0.25 -10.96 12.88
N ILE A 140 -1.38 -10.48 12.36
CA ILE A 140 -1.43 -9.30 11.47
C ILE A 140 -1.82 -8.03 12.21
N PHE A 141 -2.84 -8.07 13.07
CA PHE A 141 -3.38 -6.87 13.69
C PHE A 141 -2.86 -6.66 15.12
N GLY A 142 -2.39 -7.73 15.78
CA GLY A 142 -2.10 -7.71 17.20
C GLY A 142 -3.38 -7.59 18.04
N TYR A 143 -3.24 -7.31 19.33
CA TYR A 143 -4.40 -7.17 20.20
C TYR A 143 -5.17 -5.87 19.92
N PRO A 144 -6.49 -5.84 20.16
CA PRO A 144 -7.23 -4.58 20.14
C PRO A 144 -6.70 -3.61 21.19
N ARG A 145 -6.71 -2.32 20.83
CA ARG A 145 -6.31 -1.19 21.69
C ARG A 145 -7.45 -0.23 21.97
N SER A 146 -8.60 -0.42 21.35
CA SER A 146 -9.78 0.41 21.57
C SER A 146 -11.05 -0.41 21.35
N GLU A 147 -12.17 0.10 21.82
CA GLU A 147 -13.48 -0.25 21.27
C GLU A 147 -13.66 0.42 19.90
N PHE A 148 -14.64 -0.01 19.11
CA PHE A 148 -14.97 0.74 17.90
C PHE A 148 -15.58 2.10 18.29
N MET A 149 -15.23 3.15 17.55
CA MET A 149 -15.69 4.51 17.79
C MET A 149 -15.85 5.29 16.49
N TYR A 150 -16.60 6.39 16.52
CA TYR A 150 -16.73 7.27 15.36
C TYR A 150 -15.62 8.33 15.35
N GLU A 151 -14.84 8.37 14.27
CA GLU A 151 -13.72 9.29 14.10
C GLU A 151 -13.61 9.73 12.62
N ASN A 152 -13.52 11.05 12.37
CA ASN A 152 -13.29 11.61 11.03
C ASN A 152 -14.22 11.10 9.92
N GLY A 153 -15.48 10.84 10.25
CA GLY A 153 -16.48 10.37 9.27
C GLY A 153 -16.68 8.86 9.23
N TYR A 154 -15.84 8.08 9.91
CA TYR A 154 -15.81 6.62 9.83
C TYR A 154 -15.97 5.98 11.21
N ILE A 155 -16.47 4.74 11.24
CA ILE A 155 -16.37 3.92 12.45
C ILE A 155 -15.03 3.20 12.38
N VAL A 156 -14.22 3.32 13.42
CA VAL A 156 -12.85 2.83 13.44
C VAL A 156 -12.56 2.04 14.69
N GLN A 157 -11.61 1.11 14.61
CA GLN A 157 -11.09 0.40 15.78
C GLN A 157 -9.58 0.26 15.66
N TYR A 158 -8.87 0.54 16.76
CA TYR A 158 -7.43 0.45 16.85
C TYR A 158 -7.01 -0.91 17.38
N PHE A 159 -5.97 -1.45 16.77
CA PHE A 159 -5.24 -2.65 17.18
C PHE A 159 -3.76 -2.27 17.29
N GLN A 160 -2.93 -3.09 17.93
CA GLN A 160 -1.51 -2.73 18.13
C GLN A 160 -0.76 -2.44 16.83
N ARG A 161 -1.10 -3.13 15.73
CA ARG A 161 -0.39 -3.05 14.44
C ARG A 161 -1.18 -2.35 13.34
N ALA A 162 -2.47 -2.06 13.57
CA ALA A 162 -3.36 -1.56 12.54
C ALA A 162 -4.48 -0.71 13.12
N ARG A 163 -5.01 0.19 12.29
CA ARG A 163 -6.27 0.89 12.53
C ARG A 163 -7.23 0.51 11.42
N MET A 164 -8.33 -0.12 11.81
CA MET A 164 -9.38 -0.56 10.91
C MET A 164 -10.43 0.54 10.74
N GLU A 165 -10.88 0.76 9.51
CA GLU A 165 -11.89 1.74 9.14
C GLU A 165 -13.05 1.05 8.44
N TRP A 166 -14.26 1.25 8.95
CA TRP A 166 -15.48 0.79 8.31
C TRP A 166 -16.11 1.91 7.49
N HIS A 167 -16.35 1.62 6.22
CA HIS A 167 -16.92 2.50 5.20
C HIS A 167 -18.33 2.02 4.81
N PRO A 168 -19.37 2.33 5.61
CA PRO A 168 -20.74 1.90 5.32
C PRO A 168 -21.31 2.50 4.04
N GLU A 169 -20.74 3.61 3.55
CA GLU A 169 -21.17 4.24 2.32
C GLU A 169 -20.77 3.45 1.06
N VAL A 170 -19.87 2.47 1.19
CA VAL A 170 -19.45 1.61 0.09
C VAL A 170 -20.51 0.54 -0.13
N ILE A 171 -21.28 0.69 -1.21
CA ILE A 171 -22.40 -0.19 -1.58
C ILE A 171 -21.89 -1.46 -2.28
N SER A 172 -20.77 -1.38 -2.98
CA SER A 172 -20.12 -2.49 -3.68
C SER A 172 -18.61 -2.39 -3.50
N GLY A 173 -17.97 -3.50 -3.13
CA GLY A 173 -16.54 -3.57 -2.78
C GLY A 173 -16.28 -3.69 -1.27
N PRO A 174 -15.00 -3.74 -0.86
CA PRO A 174 -14.64 -3.92 0.53
C PRO A 174 -15.02 -2.69 1.37
N GLN A 175 -15.87 -2.93 2.36
CA GLN A 175 -16.29 -1.92 3.34
C GLN A 175 -15.26 -1.75 4.46
N MET A 176 -14.40 -2.74 4.70
CA MET A 176 -13.28 -2.62 5.63
C MET A 176 -12.03 -2.15 4.92
N ARG A 177 -11.34 -1.19 5.54
CA ARG A 177 -10.06 -0.67 5.09
C ARG A 177 -9.11 -0.52 6.27
N LEU A 178 -7.82 -0.38 5.95
CA LEU A 178 -6.77 -0.14 6.92
C LEU A 178 -6.14 1.23 6.66
N THR A 179 -6.00 2.00 7.74
CA THR A 179 -5.27 3.26 7.73
C THR A 179 -3.81 3.03 7.34
N ASN A 180 -3.24 3.99 6.60
CA ASN A 180 -1.83 3.98 6.19
C ASN A 180 -0.90 4.34 7.38
N LEU A 181 -0.84 3.49 8.40
CA LEU A 181 -0.04 3.76 9.61
C LEU A 181 1.46 3.86 9.35
N GLY A 182 1.98 3.20 8.32
CA GLY A 182 3.39 3.31 7.95
C GLY A 182 3.73 4.70 7.39
N GLU A 183 2.86 5.25 6.55
CA GLU A 183 2.99 6.65 6.07
C GLU A 183 2.94 7.63 7.25
N ILE A 184 1.95 7.47 8.15
CA ILE A 184 1.80 8.33 9.34
C ILE A 184 3.03 8.25 10.26
N TYR A 185 3.60 7.05 10.44
CA TYR A 185 4.79 6.87 11.25
C TYR A 185 5.99 7.63 10.66
N ILE A 186 6.25 7.44 9.37
CA ILE A 186 7.36 8.10 8.66
C ILE A 186 7.17 9.62 8.68
N GLU A 187 5.95 10.12 8.46
CA GLU A 187 5.66 11.55 8.53
C GLU A 187 5.97 12.14 9.91
N ARG A 188 5.66 11.40 10.98
CA ARG A 188 5.83 11.88 12.35
C ARG A 188 7.24 11.78 12.89
N PHE A 189 7.94 10.68 12.60
CA PHE A 189 9.22 10.36 13.20
C PHE A 189 10.40 10.41 12.21
N GLY A 190 10.13 10.46 10.91
CA GLY A 190 11.13 10.36 9.86
C GLY A 190 11.69 8.95 9.70
N LEU A 191 12.64 8.81 8.78
CA LEU A 191 13.46 7.63 8.60
C LEU A 191 14.93 7.98 8.82
N PRO A 192 15.75 7.05 9.33
CA PRO A 192 17.18 7.25 9.38
C PRO A 192 17.74 7.19 7.94
N GLY A 193 18.24 8.30 7.41
CA GLY A 193 18.84 8.31 6.07
C GLY A 193 17.81 8.34 4.93
N ASP A 194 18.18 7.75 3.78
CA ASP A 194 17.52 7.94 2.48
C ASP A 194 16.81 6.66 1.98
N TYR A 195 16.35 5.79 2.88
CA TYR A 195 15.78 4.48 2.52
C TYR A 195 14.44 4.58 1.77
N ASP A 196 13.79 5.74 1.81
CA ASP A 196 12.58 6.10 1.06
C ASP A 196 12.87 6.64 -0.34
N LYS A 197 14.14 6.75 -0.75
CA LYS A 197 14.48 7.13 -2.12
C LYS A 197 14.20 5.96 -3.07
N PRO A 198 13.39 6.17 -4.13
CA PRO A 198 13.12 5.13 -5.12
C PRO A 198 14.40 4.63 -5.77
N LEU A 199 14.52 3.31 -5.91
CA LEU A 199 15.57 2.66 -6.66
C LEU A 199 15.16 2.49 -8.13
N PRO A 200 16.13 2.47 -9.07
CA PRO A 200 15.81 2.17 -10.45
C PRO A 200 15.25 0.74 -10.61
N PRO A 201 14.39 0.51 -11.61
CA PRO A 201 13.95 -0.85 -11.95
C PRO A 201 15.16 -1.73 -12.32
N PRO A 202 15.02 -3.06 -12.30
CA PRO A 202 16.12 -3.96 -12.63
C PRO A 202 16.67 -3.62 -14.00
N ARG A 203 17.99 -3.49 -14.15
CA ARG A 203 18.61 -3.33 -15.47
C ARG A 203 18.28 -4.57 -16.28
N SER A 204 17.44 -4.43 -17.29
CA SER A 204 17.15 -5.48 -18.27
C SER A 204 18.42 -5.82 -19.05
N GLY A 205 19.16 -6.82 -18.55
CA GLY A 205 20.34 -7.39 -19.21
C GLY A 205 20.02 -8.44 -20.26
N ALA A 206 18.79 -8.49 -20.79
CA ALA A 206 18.43 -9.41 -21.86
C ALA A 206 18.12 -8.60 -23.15
N PRO A 207 18.71 -8.95 -24.31
CA PRO A 207 18.29 -8.38 -25.58
C PRO A 207 16.79 -8.61 -25.74
N TYR A 208 16.10 -7.54 -26.11
CA TYR A 208 14.69 -7.47 -26.51
C TYR A 208 14.17 -8.83 -27.01
N ALA A 209 13.49 -9.57 -26.14
CA ALA A 209 12.61 -10.63 -26.61
C ALA A 209 11.50 -9.93 -27.39
N VAL A 210 11.45 -10.21 -28.68
CA VAL A 210 10.38 -9.76 -29.58
C VAL A 210 9.05 -10.08 -28.90
N ALA A 211 8.19 -9.07 -28.77
CA ALA A 211 6.87 -9.19 -28.16
C ALA A 211 6.15 -10.42 -28.74
N GLN A 212 5.99 -11.44 -27.91
CA GLN A 212 5.03 -12.50 -28.21
C GLN A 212 3.66 -11.85 -28.04
N GLU A 213 2.91 -11.75 -29.14
CA GLU A 213 1.50 -11.35 -29.09
C GLU A 213 0.79 -12.26 -28.09
N SER A 214 0.56 -11.75 -26.89
CA SER A 214 -0.18 -12.47 -25.86
C SER A 214 -1.59 -12.71 -26.39
N THR A 215 -2.01 -13.97 -26.51
CA THR A 215 -3.40 -14.35 -26.83
C THR A 215 -4.30 -14.09 -25.62
N ALA A 216 -4.30 -12.86 -25.12
CA ALA A 216 -5.19 -12.44 -24.05
C ALA A 216 -6.64 -12.56 -24.56
N THR A 217 -7.50 -13.17 -23.75
CA THR A 217 -8.94 -13.25 -24.00
C THR A 217 -9.73 -12.40 -23.01
N ALA A 218 -9.12 -12.00 -21.90
CA ALA A 218 -9.65 -11.02 -20.95
C ALA A 218 -8.52 -10.14 -20.38
N LEU A 219 -8.88 -8.94 -19.93
CA LEU A 219 -7.98 -8.03 -19.23
C LEU A 219 -8.49 -7.82 -17.80
N TYR A 220 -7.58 -7.90 -16.83
CA TYR A 220 -7.79 -7.52 -15.43
C TYR A 220 -6.98 -6.27 -15.15
N VAL A 221 -7.67 -5.21 -14.71
CA VAL A 221 -7.07 -3.88 -14.54
C VAL A 221 -7.20 -3.43 -13.10
N SER A 222 -6.07 -3.02 -12.52
CA SER A 222 -6.02 -2.33 -11.23
C SER A 222 -5.51 -0.91 -11.42
N ALA A 223 -6.13 0.06 -10.72
CA ALA A 223 -5.69 1.45 -10.71
C ALA A 223 -5.56 1.97 -9.27
N SER A 224 -4.49 2.71 -9.00
CA SER A 224 -4.25 3.33 -7.70
C SER A 224 -3.64 4.72 -7.84
N VAL A 225 -3.84 5.57 -6.83
CA VAL A 225 -3.23 6.90 -6.76
C VAL A 225 -2.05 6.89 -5.80
N ARG A 226 -1.06 7.75 -6.04
CA ARG A 226 0.09 7.92 -5.14
C ARG A 226 -0.34 8.40 -3.76
N TYR A 227 -1.20 9.42 -3.72
CA TYR A 227 -1.70 10.00 -2.48
C TYR A 227 -3.23 9.91 -2.45
N VAL A 228 -3.79 9.15 -1.52
CA VAL A 228 -5.25 9.06 -1.37
C VAL A 228 -5.83 10.36 -0.83
N ILE A 229 -5.07 11.12 -0.04
CA ILE A 229 -5.41 12.45 0.43
C ILE A 229 -4.38 13.44 -0.13
N THR A 230 -4.83 14.54 -0.70
CA THR A 230 -3.96 15.54 -1.33
C THR A 230 -4.27 16.95 -0.82
N GLY A 231 -3.35 17.87 -1.09
CA GLY A 231 -3.70 19.28 -1.09
C GLY A 231 -4.70 19.64 -2.20
N ARG A 232 -5.25 20.85 -2.16
CA ARG A 232 -6.19 21.39 -3.17
C ARG A 232 -5.55 21.66 -4.53
N GLN A 233 -4.22 21.70 -4.57
CA GLN A 233 -3.37 21.82 -5.75
C GLN A 233 -2.11 20.98 -5.54
N GLY A 234 -1.40 20.67 -6.61
CA GLY A 234 -0.17 19.87 -6.57
C GLY A 234 -0.18 18.80 -7.65
N ILE A 235 0.76 17.87 -7.57
CA ILE A 235 0.88 16.77 -8.54
C ILE A 235 0.29 15.50 -7.93
N GLN A 236 -0.61 14.85 -8.66
CA GLN A 236 -1.05 13.49 -8.39
C GLN A 236 -0.45 12.54 -9.42
N THR A 237 -0.28 11.28 -9.04
CA THR A 237 0.09 10.21 -9.98
C THR A 237 -0.89 9.06 -9.89
N VAL A 238 -1.40 8.61 -11.04
CA VAL A 238 -2.17 7.37 -11.18
C VAL A 238 -1.26 6.27 -11.70
N PHE A 239 -1.36 5.11 -11.11
CA PHE A 239 -0.69 3.87 -11.47
C PHE A 239 -1.72 2.89 -12.02
N VAL A 240 -1.42 2.24 -13.14
CA VAL A 240 -2.30 1.27 -13.78
C VAL A 240 -1.52 0.00 -14.06
N TYR A 241 -2.07 -1.13 -13.62
CA TYR A 241 -1.51 -2.47 -13.82
C TYR A 241 -2.52 -3.36 -14.55
N VAL A 242 -2.04 -4.07 -15.57
CA VAL A 242 -2.87 -4.85 -16.50
C VAL A 242 -2.32 -6.27 -16.60
N THR A 243 -3.18 -7.25 -16.29
CA THR A 243 -2.88 -8.68 -16.51
C THR A 243 -3.92 -9.37 -17.36
N ASP A 244 -3.55 -10.51 -17.95
CA ASP A 244 -4.47 -11.38 -18.66
C ASP A 244 -5.20 -12.36 -17.72
N GLN A 245 -5.98 -13.28 -18.31
CA GLN A 245 -6.71 -14.33 -17.59
C GLN A 245 -5.84 -15.39 -16.89
N GLN A 246 -4.54 -15.45 -17.17
CA GLN A 246 -3.56 -16.24 -16.43
C GLN A 246 -2.78 -15.40 -15.40
N HIS A 247 -3.24 -14.17 -15.13
CA HIS A 247 -2.55 -13.19 -14.29
C HIS A 247 -1.15 -12.81 -14.79
N GLN A 248 -0.86 -13.03 -16.08
CA GLN A 248 0.40 -12.61 -16.69
C GLN A 248 0.32 -11.13 -17.10
N PRO A 249 1.39 -10.35 -16.99
CA PRO A 249 1.37 -8.95 -17.35
C PRO A 249 1.15 -8.73 -18.86
N VAL A 250 0.30 -7.77 -19.22
CA VAL A 250 -0.01 -7.44 -20.63
C VAL A 250 0.79 -6.22 -21.06
N GLN A 251 1.83 -6.41 -21.88
CA GLN A 251 2.63 -5.33 -22.45
C GLN A 251 1.93 -4.66 -23.64
N GLY A 252 2.05 -3.34 -23.78
CA GLY A 252 1.55 -2.58 -24.92
C GLY A 252 0.06 -2.25 -24.86
N ALA A 253 -0.61 -2.51 -23.74
CA ALA A 253 -1.99 -2.08 -23.53
C ALA A 253 -2.06 -0.54 -23.45
N ALA A 254 -2.96 0.05 -24.23
CA ALA A 254 -3.19 1.48 -24.22
C ALA A 254 -4.10 1.85 -23.05
N VAL A 255 -3.72 2.86 -22.28
CA VAL A 255 -4.44 3.28 -21.07
C VAL A 255 -4.82 4.75 -21.17
N ARG A 256 -6.08 5.03 -20.83
CA ARG A 256 -6.65 6.37 -20.73
C ARG A 256 -7.35 6.52 -19.39
N MET A 257 -7.35 7.73 -18.85
CA MET A 257 -8.19 8.05 -17.69
C MET A 257 -9.01 9.31 -17.90
N THR A 258 -10.15 9.36 -17.23
CA THR A 258 -10.96 10.56 -17.04
C THR A 258 -11.03 10.87 -15.56
N VAL A 259 -10.58 12.05 -15.17
CA VAL A 259 -10.64 12.58 -13.80
C VAL A 259 -11.86 13.49 -13.71
N HIS A 260 -12.78 13.16 -12.82
CA HIS A 260 -14.06 13.85 -12.67
C HIS A 260 -13.97 14.93 -11.58
N TYR A 261 -13.80 16.18 -12.00
CA TYR A 261 -13.89 17.35 -11.11
C TYR A 261 -15.26 18.02 -11.22
N GLN A 262 -15.61 18.83 -10.21
CA GLN A 262 -16.80 19.68 -10.24
C GLN A 262 -16.75 20.73 -11.36
N SER A 263 -15.54 21.19 -11.72
CA SER A 263 -15.30 22.13 -12.81
C SER A 263 -15.41 21.50 -14.20
N GLY A 264 -15.49 20.17 -14.27
CA GLY A 264 -15.53 19.40 -15.52
C GLY A 264 -14.49 18.28 -15.55
N ASP A 265 -14.64 17.42 -16.55
CA ASP A 265 -13.78 16.24 -16.74
C ASP A 265 -12.43 16.62 -17.35
N GLN A 266 -11.36 16.00 -16.85
CA GLN A 266 -10.03 16.07 -17.45
C GLN A 266 -9.60 14.69 -17.93
N ARG A 267 -9.13 14.60 -19.18
CA ARG A 267 -8.73 13.33 -19.79
C ARG A 267 -7.23 13.29 -19.97
N TYR A 268 -6.65 12.13 -19.69
CA TYR A 268 -5.22 11.89 -19.83
C TYR A 268 -4.96 10.56 -20.52
N GLU A 269 -3.96 10.55 -21.38
CA GLU A 269 -3.41 9.34 -21.96
C GLU A 269 -2.10 8.98 -21.26
N PHE A 270 -1.87 7.68 -21.12
CA PHE A 270 -0.66 7.12 -20.56
C PHE A 270 0.23 6.64 -21.70
N GLU A 271 1.52 6.46 -21.42
CA GLU A 271 2.33 5.57 -22.25
C GLU A 271 1.74 4.16 -22.21
N PRO A 272 1.81 3.37 -23.30
CA PRO A 272 1.40 1.97 -23.29
C PRO A 272 2.09 1.19 -22.16
N THR A 273 1.42 0.16 -21.65
CA THR A 273 1.99 -0.67 -20.57
C THR A 273 3.35 -1.25 -20.97
N ASN A 274 4.28 -1.26 -20.03
CA ASN A 274 5.61 -1.85 -20.22
C ASN A 274 5.56 -3.38 -20.15
N ALA A 275 6.73 -4.04 -20.21
CA ALA A 275 6.84 -5.51 -20.13
C ALA A 275 6.27 -6.12 -18.84
N SER A 276 6.14 -5.34 -17.77
CA SER A 276 5.49 -5.77 -16.53
C SER A 276 4.01 -5.38 -16.48
N GLY A 277 3.35 -5.10 -17.62
CA GLY A 277 1.92 -4.77 -17.66
C GLY A 277 1.56 -3.45 -16.97
N PHE A 278 2.54 -2.58 -16.74
CA PHE A 278 2.38 -1.38 -15.93
C PHE A 278 2.54 -0.10 -16.73
N THR A 279 1.75 0.92 -16.37
CA THR A 279 1.98 2.30 -16.79
C THR A 279 1.57 3.28 -15.69
N ARG A 280 2.05 4.53 -15.77
CA ARG A 280 1.69 5.59 -14.83
C ARG A 280 1.52 6.93 -15.53
N ARG A 281 0.70 7.80 -14.94
CA ARG A 281 0.50 9.17 -15.40
C ARG A 281 0.44 10.13 -14.23
N SER A 282 1.34 11.11 -14.24
CA SER A 282 1.26 12.27 -13.35
C SER A 282 0.46 13.38 -14.01
N PHE A 283 -0.27 14.14 -13.19
CA PHE A 283 -1.09 15.28 -13.62
C PHE A 283 -1.22 16.30 -12.49
N ASP A 284 -1.46 17.55 -12.86
CA ASP A 284 -1.77 18.61 -11.91
C ASP A 284 -3.19 18.48 -11.39
N ILE A 285 -3.34 18.55 -10.07
CA ILE A 285 -4.64 18.53 -9.40
C ILE A 285 -5.35 19.86 -9.67
N ALA A 286 -6.53 19.76 -10.26
CA ALA A 286 -7.38 20.93 -10.45
C ALA A 286 -7.95 21.40 -9.11
N MET A 287 -8.10 22.72 -8.98
CA MET A 287 -8.63 23.33 -7.75
C MET A 287 -10.02 22.77 -7.45
N SER A 288 -10.14 22.13 -6.29
CA SER A 288 -11.31 21.39 -5.87
C SER A 288 -11.76 21.82 -4.47
N SER A 289 -13.04 21.62 -4.20
CA SER A 289 -13.63 21.84 -2.88
C SER A 289 -13.10 20.78 -1.92
N PRO A 290 -12.60 21.15 -0.73
CA PRO A 290 -12.06 20.18 0.22
C PRO A 290 -13.14 19.18 0.67
N GLY A 291 -12.72 17.94 0.92
CA GLY A 291 -13.59 16.87 1.43
C GLY A 291 -14.50 16.20 0.40
N ARG A 292 -14.29 16.44 -0.90
CA ARG A 292 -15.01 15.75 -1.97
C ARG A 292 -14.11 14.77 -2.70
N LYS A 293 -14.55 13.51 -2.83
CA LYS A 293 -13.87 12.48 -3.61
C LYS A 293 -13.77 12.93 -5.08
N VAL A 294 -12.56 12.93 -5.64
CA VAL A 294 -12.30 13.07 -7.07
C VAL A 294 -12.15 11.67 -7.65
N VAL A 295 -13.13 11.25 -8.43
CA VAL A 295 -13.18 9.92 -9.04
C VAL A 295 -12.37 9.90 -10.33
N ILE A 296 -11.65 8.82 -10.57
CA ILE A 296 -10.85 8.59 -11.76
C ILE A 296 -11.33 7.30 -12.43
N ASP A 297 -11.90 7.43 -13.62
CA ASP A 297 -12.25 6.31 -14.48
C ASP A 297 -11.05 5.96 -15.34
N VAL A 298 -10.62 4.71 -15.33
CA VAL A 298 -9.50 4.21 -16.13
C VAL A 298 -10.03 3.21 -17.14
N THR A 299 -9.70 3.42 -18.42
CA THR A 299 -10.02 2.53 -19.53
C THR A 299 -8.75 2.00 -20.15
N VAL A 300 -8.68 0.68 -20.32
CA VAL A 300 -7.56 -0.04 -20.92
C VAL A 300 -8.04 -0.77 -22.15
N THR A 301 -7.28 -0.67 -23.25
CA THR A 301 -7.54 -1.39 -24.50
C THR A 301 -6.31 -2.15 -24.96
N TYR A 302 -6.48 -3.41 -25.36
CA TYR A 302 -5.43 -4.25 -25.95
C TYR A 302 -6.01 -5.12 -27.06
N GLY A 303 -5.60 -4.88 -28.31
CA GLY A 303 -6.25 -5.49 -29.48
C GLY A 303 -7.74 -5.14 -29.55
N ASN A 304 -8.60 -6.15 -29.50
CA ASN A 304 -10.07 -6.02 -29.45
C ASN A 304 -10.65 -6.03 -28.02
N LEU A 305 -9.81 -6.20 -27.00
CA LEU A 305 -10.24 -6.24 -25.60
C LEU A 305 -10.31 -4.84 -25.02
N THR A 306 -11.30 -4.60 -24.17
CA THR A 306 -11.45 -3.38 -23.37
C THR A 306 -11.83 -3.75 -21.95
N ALA A 307 -11.17 -3.14 -20.97
CA ALA A 307 -11.50 -3.25 -19.56
C ALA A 307 -11.49 -1.86 -18.91
N THR A 308 -12.28 -1.69 -17.85
CA THR A 308 -12.36 -0.43 -17.10
C THR A 308 -12.22 -0.70 -15.61
N THR A 309 -11.71 0.28 -14.88
CA THR A 309 -11.65 0.27 -13.42
C THR A 309 -11.75 1.71 -12.90
N GLN A 310 -11.93 1.86 -11.59
CA GLN A 310 -12.03 3.17 -10.94
C GLN A 310 -11.06 3.28 -9.77
N THR A 311 -10.54 4.48 -9.56
CA THR A 311 -9.84 4.87 -8.34
C THR A 311 -10.27 6.28 -7.92
N PHE A 312 -9.80 6.77 -6.77
CA PHE A 312 -10.14 8.12 -6.33
C PHE A 312 -9.06 8.70 -5.41
N PHE A 313 -9.07 10.02 -5.26
CA PHE A 313 -8.35 10.73 -4.20
C PHE A 313 -9.23 11.81 -3.56
N LEU A 314 -8.81 12.33 -2.41
CA LEU A 314 -9.53 13.30 -1.61
C LEU A 314 -8.68 14.57 -1.38
N PRO A 315 -8.98 15.68 -2.06
CA PRO A 315 -8.41 16.99 -1.74
C PRO A 315 -8.93 17.47 -0.37
N TRP A 316 -8.05 17.87 0.54
CA TRP A 316 -8.46 18.24 1.92
C TRP A 316 -7.94 19.60 2.41
N TRP A 317 -6.72 20.02 2.06
CA TRP A 317 -6.14 21.32 2.48
C TRP A 317 -5.62 22.17 1.32
#